data_AF-A0A1Y4W1Y7-F1
#
_entry.id   AF-A0A1Y4W1Y7-F1
#
_cell.length_a   1.000
_cell.length_b   1.000
_cell.length_c   1.000
_cell.angle_alpha   90.00
_cell.angle_beta   90.00
_cell.angle_gamma   90.00
#
_symmetry.space_group_name_H-M   'P 1'
#
loop_
_entity.id
_entity.type
_entity.pdbx_description
1 polymer ?
#
loop_
_entity_poly.entity_id
_entity_poly.type
_entity_poly.pdbx_seq_one_letter_code
_entity_poly.pdbx_strand_id
1 'polypeptide(L)' 'MGYSNRTWNCPFFKWDEKMCVHCEGGRISFPDRKASEEYISRYCASVANWKDCSVASNLLRYYERTE' A
#
# COMPACT_ATOMS: atom_id res chain seq x y z
N MET A 1 12.43 -6.05 3.59
CA MET A 1 12.87 -4.66 3.83
C MET A 1 12.64 -3.90 2.53
N GLY A 2 11.78 -2.90 2.54
CA GLY A 2 11.43 -2.12 1.36
C GLY A 2 12.44 -1.00 1.04
N TYR A 3 12.49 -0.51 -0.20
CA TYR A 3 13.36 0.61 -0.61
C TYR A 3 13.21 1.85 0.30
N SER A 4 12.00 2.08 0.81
CA SER A 4 11.66 3.24 1.64
C SER A 4 12.10 3.12 3.11
N ASN A 5 12.72 2.01 3.56
CA ASN A 5 13.14 1.79 4.97
C ASN A 5 12.06 2.13 6.03
N ARG A 6 10.78 1.91 5.70
CA ARG A 6 9.62 2.20 6.57
C ARG A 6 9.04 0.92 7.17
N THR A 7 8.36 1.06 8.30
CA THR A 7 7.52 0.00 8.88
C THR A 7 6.23 -0.10 8.07
N TRP A 8 6.07 -1.20 7.35
CA TRP A 8 4.88 -1.49 6.55
C TRP A 8 3.85 -2.22 7.42
N ASN A 9 2.63 -1.68 7.49
CA ASN A 9 1.52 -2.24 8.26
C ASN A 9 0.43 -2.86 7.37
N CYS A 10 0.45 -2.58 6.06
CA CYS A 10 -0.49 -3.15 5.11
C CYS A 10 -0.17 -4.64 4.82
N PRO A 11 -1.10 -5.57 5.02
CA PRO A 11 -0.88 -7.00 4.76
C PRO A 11 -0.74 -7.33 3.27
N PHE A 12 -1.27 -6.47 2.39
CA PHE A 12 -1.20 -6.66 0.94
C PHE A 12 0.09 -6.12 0.31
N PHE A 13 1.00 -5.55 1.11
CA PHE A 13 2.28 -5.03 0.63
C PHE A 13 3.20 -6.19 0.23
N LYS A 14 3.83 -6.09 -0.95
CA LYS A 14 4.82 -7.07 -1.42
C LYS A 14 6.23 -6.50 -1.35
N TRP A 15 6.47 -5.41 -2.06
CA TRP A 15 7.76 -4.71 -2.10
C TRP A 15 7.56 -3.29 -2.66
N ASP A 16 8.54 -2.42 -2.49
CA ASP A 16 8.56 -1.09 -3.10
C ASP A 16 9.87 -0.85 -3.85
N GLU A 17 9.78 0.02 -4.84
CA GLU A 17 10.90 0.58 -5.58
C GLU A 17 10.81 2.11 -5.61
N LYS A 18 11.74 2.75 -6.29
CA LYS A 18 11.78 4.21 -6.38
C LYS A 18 10.46 4.75 -6.92
N MET A 19 9.73 5.49 -6.07
CA MET A 19 8.45 6.12 -6.38
C MET A 19 7.34 5.12 -6.78
N CYS A 20 7.46 3.84 -6.45
CA CYS A 20 6.38 2.88 -6.70
C CYS A 20 6.22 1.89 -5.54
N VAL A 21 4.96 1.55 -5.25
CA VAL A 21 4.62 0.50 -4.29
C VAL A 21 3.92 -0.63 -5.01
N HIS A 22 4.43 -1.85 -4.82
CA HIS A 22 3.85 -3.07 -5.34
C HIS A 22 3.09 -3.79 -4.23
N CYS A 23 1.84 -4.10 -4.54
CA CYS A 23 0.93 -4.79 -3.65
C CYS A 23 0.24 -5.93 -4.41
N GLU A 24 -0.45 -6.78 -3.68
CA GLU A 24 -1.14 -7.92 -4.27
C GLU A 24 -2.15 -7.53 -5.35
N GLY A 25 -2.85 -6.42 -5.17
CA GLY A 25 -3.89 -5.94 -6.07
C GLY A 25 -3.38 -5.03 -7.20
N GLY A 26 -2.07 -4.79 -7.29
CA GLY A 26 -1.48 -4.00 -8.36
C GLY A 26 -0.26 -3.18 -7.95
N ARG A 27 -0.01 -2.12 -8.71
CA ARG A 27 1.10 -1.18 -8.49
C ARG A 27 0.58 0.24 -8.42
N ILE A 28 1.10 1.00 -7.47
CA ILE A 28 0.86 2.44 -7.36
C ILE A 28 2.17 3.15 -7.72
N SER A 29 2.13 3.97 -8.77
CA SER A 29 3.25 4.82 -9.18
C SER A 29 2.99 6.24 -8.72
N PHE A 30 4.02 6.88 -8.15
CA PHE A 30 3.94 8.23 -7.62
C PHE A 30 4.70 9.21 -8.53
N PRO A 31 4.18 10.45 -8.71
CA PRO A 31 4.83 11.45 -9.53
C PRO A 31 6.14 11.98 -8.91
N ASP A 32 6.24 11.94 -7.58
CA ASP A 32 7.39 12.42 -6.83
C ASP A 32 7.53 11.72 -5.47
N ARG A 33 8.68 11.94 -4.83
CA ARG A 33 8.99 11.33 -3.53
C ARG A 33 8.01 11.78 -2.44
N LYS A 34 7.64 13.06 -2.38
CA LYS A 34 6.74 13.58 -1.34
C LYS A 34 5.36 12.91 -1.45
N ALA A 35 4.82 12.80 -2.66
CA ALA A 35 3.58 12.08 -2.91
C ALA A 35 3.65 10.61 -2.45
N SER A 36 4.77 9.93 -2.73
CA SER A 36 4.97 8.55 -2.25
C SER A 36 5.03 8.47 -0.72
N GLU A 37 5.75 9.39 -0.08
CA GLU A 37 5.92 9.42 1.37
C GLU A 37 4.62 9.73 2.11
N GLU A 38 3.83 10.68 1.59
CA GLU A 38 2.52 11.03 2.10
C GLU A 38 1.54 9.87 1.94
N TYR A 39 1.50 9.23 0.77
CA TYR A 39 0.62 8.08 0.53
C TYR A 39 0.98 6.88 1.41
N ILE A 40 2.27 6.51 1.45
CA ILE A 40 2.75 5.40 2.27
C ILE A 40 2.46 5.68 3.74
N SER A 41 2.75 6.88 4.24
CA SER A 41 2.50 7.23 5.65
C SER A 41 1.01 7.22 6.00
N ARG A 42 0.16 7.70 5.08
CA ARG A 42 -1.27 7.80 5.31
C ARG A 42 -1.94 6.43 5.33
N TYR A 43 -1.52 5.53 4.43
CA TYR A 43 -2.14 4.24 4.23
C TYR A 43 -1.23 3.07 4.59
N CYS A 44 -0.21 2.79 3.78
CA CYS A 44 0.53 1.52 3.84
C CYS A 44 1.34 1.31 5.12
N ALA A 45 1.77 2.39 5.77
CA ALA A 45 2.46 2.41 7.05
C ALA A 45 1.52 2.74 8.23
N SER A 46 0.23 2.94 8.00
CA SER A 46 -0.75 3.19 9.07
C SER A 46 -1.43 1.90 9.50
N VAL A 47 -1.44 1.62 10.81
CA VAL A 47 -2.13 0.44 11.38
C VAL A 47 -3.65 0.52 11.22
N ALA A 48 -4.22 1.73 11.28
CA ALA A 48 -5.67 1.92 11.22
C ALA A 48 -6.18 2.13 9.79
N ASN A 49 -5.40 2.81 8.95
CA ASN A 49 -5.89 3.35 7.67
C ASN A 49 -5.47 2.52 6.45
N TRP A 50 -4.64 1.49 6.59
CA TRP A 50 -4.20 0.69 5.43
C TRP A 50 -5.39 0.11 4.63
N LYS A 51 -6.50 -0.21 5.31
CA LYS A 51 -7.75 -0.71 4.72
C LYS A 51 -8.53 0.32 3.89
N ASP A 52 -8.27 1.61 4.09
CA ASP A 52 -8.89 2.71 3.33
C ASP A 52 -8.18 2.96 1.98
N CYS A 53 -6.99 2.37 1.78
CA CYS A 53 -6.35 2.36 0.46
C CYS A 53 -7.27 1.69 -0.56
N SER A 54 -7.47 2.31 -1.71
CA SER A 54 -8.36 1.81 -2.77
C SER A 54 -8.03 0.37 -3.18
N VAL A 55 -6.74 0.01 -3.21
CA VAL A 55 -6.31 -1.36 -3.55
C VAL A 55 -6.64 -2.35 -2.42
N ALA A 56 -6.35 -1.99 -1.18
CA ALA A 56 -6.64 -2.83 -0.02
C ALA A 56 -8.16 -3.03 0.16
N SER A 57 -8.94 -1.96 0.04
CA SER A 57 -10.40 -1.99 0.10
C SER A 57 -11.00 -2.88 -0.99
N ASN A 58 -10.47 -2.81 -2.21
CA ASN A 58 -10.93 -3.65 -3.31
C ASN A 58 -10.62 -5.14 -3.08
N LEU A 59 -9.42 -5.46 -2.57
CA LEU A 59 -9.04 -6.84 -2.23
C LEU A 59 -9.87 -7.40 -1.08
N LEU A 60 -10.10 -6.62 -0.02
CA LEU A 60 -10.95 -7.04 1.10
C LEU A 60 -12.35 -7.42 0.61
N ARG A 61 -12.98 -6.55 -0.19
CA ARG A 61 -14.30 -6.84 -0.80
C ARG A 61 -14.31 -8.06 -1.71
N TYR A 62 -13.21 -8.30 -2.42
CA TYR A 62 -13.07 -9.49 -3.24
C TYR A 62 -13.04 -10.74 -2.36
N TYR A 63 -12.20 -10.75 -1.31
CA TYR A 63 -12.09 -11.87 -0.38
C TYR A 63 -13.38 -12.15 0.39
N GLU A 64 -14.05 -11.10 0.89
CA GLU A 64 -15.35 -11.20 1.57
C GLU A 64 -16.46 -11.83 0.68
N ARG A 65 -16.32 -11.77 -0.65
CA ARG A 65 -17.28 -12.40 -1.58
C ARG A 65 -16.89 -13.84 -1.93
N THR A 66 -15.62 -14.19 -1.81
CA THR A 66 -15.09 -15.51 -2.18
C THR A 66 -14.96 -16.46 -1.00
N GLU A 67 -15.06 -15.96 0.24
CA GLU A 67 -15.35 -16.76 1.45
C GLU A 67 -16.84 -17.14 1.51
#